data_AF-A0A1Y2F4K5-F1
#
_entry.id   AF-A0A1Y2F4K5-F1
#
_cell.length_a   1.000
_cell.length_b   1.000
_cell.length_c   1.000
_cell.angle_alpha   90.00
_cell.angle_beta   90.00
_cell.angle_gamma   90.00
#
_symmetry.space_group_name_H-M   'P 1'
#
loop_
_entity.id
_entity.type
_entity.pdbx_description
1 polymer ?
#
loop_
_entity_poly.entity_id
_entity_poly.type
_entity_poly.pdbx_seq_one_letter_code
_entity_poly.pdbx_strand_id
1 'polypeptide(L)' 'MTTNKTTKGKKKLSGGALAFAEFNRKTTAELKEKKPNQSATDRREEMLRLWRKDKTNPNRGK' A
#
# COMPACT_ATOMS: atom_id res chain seq x y z
N MET A 1 30.66 29.32 -0.67
CA MET A 1 29.63 28.44 -0.08
C MET A 1 28.62 28.08 -1.15
N THR A 2 28.73 26.90 -1.75
CA THR A 2 27.81 26.43 -2.79
C THR A 2 26.65 25.69 -2.13
N THR A 3 25.45 26.27 -2.22
CA THR A 3 24.22 25.73 -1.64
C THR A 3 23.62 24.66 -2.55
N ASN A 4 23.84 23.38 -2.23
CA ASN A 4 23.14 22.27 -2.86
C ASN A 4 21.68 22.23 -2.38
N LYS A 5 20.78 22.95 -3.07
CA LYS A 5 19.33 22.73 -2.95
C LYS A 5 18.97 21.39 -3.61
N THR A 6 19.02 20.32 -2.83
CA THR A 6 18.34 19.07 -3.19
C THR A 6 16.84 19.30 -3.05
N THR A 7 16.21 19.83 -4.10
CA THR A 7 14.77 19.76 -4.28
C THR A 7 14.40 18.28 -4.39
N LYS A 8 14.06 17.65 -3.26
CA LYS A 8 13.38 16.35 -3.22
C LYS A 8 12.06 16.51 -3.97
N GLY A 9 12.11 16.31 -5.29
CA GLY A 9 10.92 16.23 -6.12
C GLY A 9 10.01 15.19 -5.51
N LYS A 10 8.78 15.59 -5.14
CA LYS A 10 7.72 14.66 -4.73
C LYS A 10 7.61 13.60 -5.83
N LYS A 11 8.17 12.41 -5.60
CA LYS A 11 8.04 11.28 -6.53
C LYS A 11 6.54 11.06 -6.72
N LYS A 12 6.03 11.38 -7.92
CA LYS A 12 4.66 11.06 -8.29
C LYS A 12 4.55 9.53 -8.23
N LEU A 13 3.69 9.03 -7.35
CA LEU A 13 3.40 7.60 -7.30
C LEU A 13 2.85 7.21 -8.67
N SER A 14 3.39 6.14 -9.26
CA SER A 14 2.81 5.55 -10.48
C SER A 14 1.39 5.06 -10.19
N GLY A 15 0.53 4.93 -11.22
CA GLY A 15 -0.88 4.56 -11.03
C GLY A 15 -1.09 3.31 -10.16
N GLY A 16 -0.23 2.30 -10.30
CA GLY A 16 -0.26 1.10 -9.44
C GLY A 16 0.16 1.35 -7.99
N ALA A 17 1.13 2.23 -7.75
CA ALA A 17 1.56 2.58 -6.41
C ALA A 17 0.50 3.43 -5.68
N LEU A 18 -0.23 4.28 -6.41
CA LEU A 18 -1.37 5.02 -5.87
C LEU A 18 -2.52 4.07 -5.51
N ALA A 19 -2.91 3.17 -6.41
CA ALA A 19 -3.94 2.17 -6.17
C ALA A 19 -3.61 1.27 -4.96
N PHE A 20 -2.36 0.83 -4.83
CA PHE A 20 -1.92 0.06 -3.67
C PHE A 20 -2.01 0.88 -2.36
N ALA A 21 -1.65 2.16 -2.38
CA ALA A 21 -1.70 3.00 -1.18
C ALA A 21 -3.14 3.20 -0.68
N GLU A 22 -4.08 3.44 -1.59
CA GLU A 22 -5.51 3.57 -1.26
C GLU A 22 -6.08 2.26 -0.73
N PHE A 23 -5.78 1.14 -1.41
CA PHE A 23 -6.15 -0.20 -0.98
C PHE A 23 -5.59 -0.51 0.41
N ASN A 24 -4.28 -0.30 0.62
CA ASN A 24 -3.60 -0.60 1.87
C ASN A 24 -4.23 0.15 3.04
N ARG A 25 -4.52 1.44 2.88
CA ARG A 25 -5.13 2.27 3.93
C ARG A 25 -6.50 1.70 4.33
N LYS A 26 -7.36 1.41 3.35
CA LYS A 26 -8.72 0.92 3.58
C LYS A 26 -8.71 -0.49 4.19
N THR A 27 -8.03 -1.44 3.54
CA THR A 27 -8.03 -2.85 3.95
C THR A 27 -7.31 -3.06 5.29
N THR A 28 -6.26 -2.29 5.59
CA THR A 28 -5.59 -2.40 6.90
C THR A 28 -6.49 -1.93 8.04
N ALA A 29 -7.29 -0.87 7.83
CA ALA A 29 -8.27 -0.42 8.81
C ALA A 29 -9.35 -1.50 9.04
N GLU A 30 -9.94 -2.03 7.96
CA GLU A 30 -10.94 -3.10 8.05
C GLU A 30 -10.40 -4.37 8.74
N LEU A 31 -9.16 -4.76 8.47
CA LEU A 31 -8.55 -5.92 9.13
C LEU A 31 -8.28 -5.66 10.62
N LYS A 32 -7.91 -4.43 11.01
CA LYS A 32 -7.75 -4.07 12.43
C LYS A 32 -9.09 -4.13 13.16
N GLU A 33 -10.16 -3.66 12.54
CA GLU A 33 -11.50 -3.70 13.14
C GLU A 33 -12.05 -5.12 13.25
N LYS A 34 -11.91 -5.94 12.20
CA LYS A 34 -12.41 -7.33 12.21
C LYS A 34 -11.55 -8.28 13.03
N LYS A 35 -10.24 -8.03 13.12
CA LYS A 35 -9.27 -8.91 13.75
C LYS A 35 -8.27 -8.09 14.60
N PRO A 36 -8.72 -7.45 15.69
CA PRO A 36 -7.88 -6.58 16.50
C PRO A 36 -6.67 -7.30 17.12
N ASN A 37 -6.81 -8.59 17.43
CA ASN A 37 -5.76 -9.42 18.03
C ASN A 37 -4.81 -10.06 17.00
N GLN A 38 -5.03 -9.85 15.70
CA GLN A 38 -4.16 -10.40 14.66
C GLN A 38 -2.81 -9.67 14.67
N SER A 39 -1.71 -10.42 14.56
CA SER A 39 -0.37 -9.85 14.50
C SER A 39 -0.20 -8.93 13.28
N ALA A 40 0.73 -7.98 13.37
CA ALA A 40 1.01 -7.10 12.24
C ALA A 40 1.50 -7.86 11.00
N THR A 41 2.24 -8.95 11.20
CA THR A 41 2.75 -9.83 10.13
C THR A 41 1.59 -10.52 9.41
N ASP A 42 0.73 -11.22 10.15
CA ASP A 42 -0.41 -11.94 9.55
C ASP A 42 -1.35 -10.98 8.83
N ARG A 43 -1.56 -9.79 9.40
CA ARG A 43 -2.38 -8.75 8.78
C ARG A 43 -1.79 -8.27 7.47
N ARG A 44 -0.47 -8.11 7.40
CA ARG A 44 0.24 -7.73 6.17
C ARG A 44 0.14 -8.82 5.12
N GLU A 45 0.33 -10.08 5.50
CA GLU A 45 0.18 -11.22 4.59
C GLU A 45 -1.24 -11.32 4.03
N GLU A 46 -2.25 -11.15 4.89
CA GLU A 46 -3.65 -11.16 4.48
C GLU A 46 -3.97 -9.99 3.56
N MET A 47 -3.50 -8.78 3.88
CA MET A 47 -3.64 -7.62 3.00
C MET A 47 -2.99 -7.85 1.62
N LEU A 48 -1.78 -8.41 1.57
CA LEU A 48 -1.11 -8.74 0.30
C LEU A 48 -1.85 -9.84 -0.48
N ARG A 49 -2.40 -10.84 0.22
CA ARG A 49 -3.24 -11.89 -0.39
C ARG A 49 -4.50 -11.30 -1.02
N LEU A 50 -5.13 -10.34 -0.34
CA LEU A 50 -6.29 -9.61 -0.86
C LEU A 50 -5.89 -8.72 -2.05
N TRP A 51 -4.75 -8.01 -1.96
CA TRP A 51 -4.24 -7.17 -3.05
C TRP A 51 -4.03 -7.95 -4.35
N ARG A 52 -3.50 -9.18 -4.29
CA ARG A 52 -3.34 -10.03 -5.48
C ARG A 52 -4.65 -10.37 -6.18
N LYS A 53 -5.78 -10.34 -5.47
CA LYS A 53 -7.12 -10.61 -6.00
C LYS A 53 -7.90 -9.33 -6.36
N ASP A 54 -7.44 -8.18 -5.86
CA ASP A 54 -8.13 -6.91 -6.01
C ASP A 54 -8.16 -6.43 -7.47
N LYS A 55 -9.32 -5.93 -7.91
CA LYS A 55 -9.55 -5.50 -9.29
C LYS A 55 -8.72 -4.28 -9.68
N THR A 56 -8.29 -3.47 -8.71
CA THR A 56 -7.48 -2.25 -8.93
C THR A 56 -5.98 -2.54 -8.98
N ASN A 57 -5.56 -3.78 -8.69
CA ASN A 57 -4.18 -4.19 -8.83
C ASN A 57 -3.81 -4.36 -10.32
N PRO A 58 -2.91 -3.54 -10.89
CA PRO A 58 -2.53 -3.63 -12.30
C PRO A 58 -1.76 -4.91 -12.64
N ASN A 59 -1.27 -5.64 -11.64
CA ASN A 59 -0.57 -6.93 -11.79
C ASN A 59 -1.47 -8.13 -11.44
N ARG A 60 -2.79 -7.96 -11.39
CA ARG A 60 -3.73 -9.05 -11.10
C ARG A 60 -3.64 -10.14 -12.17
N GLY A 61 -3.25 -11.35 -11.79
CA GLY A 61 -3.21 -12.52 -12.68
C GLY A 61 -1.90 -12.72 -13.46
N LYS A 62 -0.83 -11.98 -13.11
CA LYS A 62 0.54 -12.31 -13.52
C LYS A 62 1.17 -13.36 -12.60
#